data_AF-A0A7V6FET7-F1
#
_entry.id   AF-A0A7V6FET7-F1
#
_cell.length_a   1.000
_cell.length_b   1.000
_cell.length_c   1.000
_cell.angle_alpha   90.00
_cell.angle_beta   90.00
_cell.angle_gamma   90.00
#
_symmetry.space_group_name_H-M   'P 1'
#
loop_
_entity.id
_entity.type
_entity.pdbx_description
1 polymer ?
#
loop_
_entity_poly.entity_id
_entity_poly.type
_entity_poly.pdbx_seq_one_letter_code
_entity_poly.pdbx_strand_id
1 'polypeptide(L)'
;MLRRISVSGLKGRPRQTLVLLTTMILSFFFVTLAMNLLSTSQINRAIQRREAYGEWSNVFIADRPELAQTLQAKTTPYATNRILGRDQRLGVVAAAGPDFWSMSNNKLLEGRLPEALDEIVMTESQISYFSEKPAIGDTITVTFHVASSEHETYLFDDNLAKLVTQDLVAADRYLAEHWSEIHQRILSAQTRWQQQKLSRIEEHLALLSQRPVVFDRAEETDRFVRLNEARFDRALALFEDDGGSLSERLERIENFHRQETEHLIEEMVSDPTSRLQFPEAETEQALRQSITNHLSFDNQVMAYVGRSSRRNTSELEAKDATLISTRGSYRLVRYQPDNLARFSSLYRYLPSGGIDGIPAEREFPAAGEIVLHRDMRVSGIIANYHQVWDGPFTQYATAFVSPETGEQLFERGLSLSKVESNRLYQPPVHYFIRSTEPVAFEQAYPQALNLFSNQLGFGQDSSISEDSLSLILLGVITLVTAFSLFQISLIQFRKRLRKLALMRAIGATFQQLRHMLT
;
A
#
# COMPACT_ATOMS: atom_id res chain seq x y z
N MET A 1 50.65 -46.34 34.52
CA MET A 1 52.07 -46.49 34.08
C MET A 1 52.44 -45.57 32.91
N LEU A 2 51.63 -45.53 31.84
CA LEU A 2 51.84 -44.67 30.65
C LEU A 2 52.03 -43.16 30.95
N ARG A 3 51.24 -42.57 31.85
CA ARG A 3 51.35 -41.14 32.22
C ARG A 3 52.71 -40.76 32.82
N ARG A 4 53.33 -41.65 33.61
CA ARG A 4 54.67 -41.40 34.21
C ARG A 4 55.78 -41.43 33.17
N ILE A 5 55.67 -42.31 32.18
CA ILE A 5 56.64 -42.47 31.08
C ILE A 5 56.56 -41.27 30.11
N SER A 6 55.36 -40.79 29.81
CA SER A 6 55.17 -39.58 28.99
C SER A 6 55.71 -38.32 29.66
N VAL A 7 55.53 -38.17 30.98
CA VAL A 7 56.00 -37.00 31.75
C VAL A 7 57.52 -37.04 31.96
N SER A 8 58.12 -38.21 32.16
CA SER A 8 59.59 -38.35 32.24
C SER A 8 60.28 -38.06 30.90
N GLY A 9 59.65 -38.46 29.78
CA GLY A 9 60.13 -38.14 28.43
C GLY A 9 60.11 -36.64 28.08
N LEU A 10 59.17 -35.87 28.63
CA LEU A 10 59.10 -34.41 28.49
C LEU A 10 60.14 -33.68 29.35
N LYS A 11 60.43 -34.20 30.56
CA LYS A 11 61.47 -33.68 31.47
C LYS A 11 62.89 -33.92 30.96
N GLY A 12 63.15 -35.01 30.25
CA GLY A 12 64.48 -35.32 29.70
C GLY A 12 64.92 -34.43 28.52
N ARG A 13 64.04 -33.59 27.95
CA ARG A 13 64.30 -32.81 26.73
C ARG A 13 63.69 -31.40 26.80
N PRO A 14 64.15 -30.54 27.74
CA PRO A 14 63.50 -29.27 28.07
C PRO A 14 63.40 -28.31 26.88
N ARG A 15 64.44 -28.24 26.01
CA ARG A 15 64.42 -27.36 24.83
C ARG A 15 63.37 -27.75 23.79
N GLN A 16 63.11 -29.03 23.59
CA GLN A 16 62.12 -29.50 22.60
C GLN A 16 60.70 -29.35 23.13
N THR A 17 60.50 -29.66 24.41
CA THR A 17 59.23 -29.40 25.11
C THR A 17 58.89 -27.92 25.09
N LEU A 18 59.88 -27.04 25.32
CA LEU A 18 59.71 -25.59 25.26
C LEU A 18 59.26 -25.13 23.88
N VAL A 19 59.96 -25.52 22.80
CA VAL A 19 59.57 -25.12 21.44
C VAL A 19 58.14 -25.55 21.12
N LEU A 20 57.78 -26.80 21.42
CA LEU A 20 56.44 -27.31 21.14
C LEU A 20 55.35 -26.60 21.98
N LEU A 21 55.64 -26.35 23.27
CA LEU A 21 54.74 -25.59 24.15
C LEU A 21 54.56 -24.16 23.65
N THR A 22 55.65 -23.47 23.28
CA THR A 22 55.62 -22.11 22.74
C THR A 22 54.81 -22.06 21.46
N THR A 23 55.00 -22.98 20.52
CA THR A 23 54.21 -23.01 19.29
C THR A 23 52.73 -23.26 19.58
N MET A 24 52.41 -24.13 20.54
CA MET A 24 51.01 -24.39 20.93
C MET A 24 50.35 -23.16 21.58
N ILE A 25 51.04 -22.49 22.50
CA ILE A 25 50.57 -21.25 23.13
C ILE A 25 50.38 -20.15 22.09
N LEU A 26 51.36 -19.99 21.19
CA LEU A 26 51.32 -18.97 20.16
C LEU A 26 50.17 -19.21 19.16
N SER A 27 49.93 -20.47 18.79
CA SER A 27 48.76 -20.85 17.97
C SER A 27 47.45 -20.47 18.66
N PHE A 28 47.30 -20.82 19.94
CA PHE A 28 46.08 -20.48 20.70
C PHE A 28 45.90 -18.97 20.85
N PHE A 29 46.99 -18.24 21.08
CA PHE A 29 46.99 -16.79 21.14
C PHE A 29 46.52 -16.16 19.82
N PHE A 30 47.06 -16.59 18.68
CA PHE A 30 46.66 -16.04 17.38
C PHE A 30 45.20 -16.32 17.04
N VAL A 31 44.70 -17.53 17.33
CA VAL A 31 43.29 -17.89 17.14
C VAL A 31 42.39 -17.01 18.01
N THR A 32 42.74 -16.84 19.30
CA THR A 32 41.96 -16.02 20.24
C THR A 32 41.98 -14.55 19.86
N LEU A 33 43.14 -14.02 19.44
CA LEU A 33 43.29 -12.64 18.97
C LEU A 33 42.48 -12.38 17.71
N ALA A 34 42.55 -13.30 16.74
CA ALA A 34 41.76 -13.21 15.51
C ALA A 34 40.26 -13.20 15.80
N MET A 35 39.79 -14.04 16.73
CA MET A 35 38.37 -14.10 17.11
C MET A 35 37.89 -12.81 17.77
N ASN A 36 38.68 -12.24 18.69
CA ASN A 36 38.34 -10.96 19.32
C ASN A 36 38.35 -9.80 18.30
N LEU A 37 39.34 -9.74 17.41
CA LEU A 37 39.42 -8.70 16.38
C LEU A 37 38.24 -8.76 15.41
N LEU A 38 37.87 -9.97 14.99
CA LEU A 38 36.76 -10.17 14.07
C LEU A 38 35.42 -9.78 14.71
N SER A 39 35.16 -10.26 15.94
CA SER A 39 33.95 -9.89 16.69
C SER A 39 33.86 -8.38 16.90
N THR A 40 34.96 -7.73 17.27
CA THR A 40 35.03 -6.27 17.42
C THR A 40 34.75 -5.55 16.10
N SER A 41 35.31 -6.03 14.98
CA SER A 41 35.09 -5.46 13.65
C SER A 41 33.62 -5.53 13.22
N GLN A 42 32.96 -6.67 13.44
CA GLN A 42 31.54 -6.85 13.13
C GLN A 42 30.65 -5.91 13.95
N ILE A 43 30.90 -5.79 15.27
CA ILE A 43 30.17 -4.87 16.14
C ILE A 43 30.36 -3.43 15.69
N ASN A 44 31.60 -3.03 15.39
CA ASN A 44 31.90 -1.67 14.93
C ASN A 44 31.22 -1.34 13.60
N ARG A 45 31.19 -2.30 12.65
CA ARG A 45 30.46 -2.12 11.39
C ARG A 45 28.97 -1.96 11.63
N ALA A 46 28.37 -2.75 12.53
CA ALA A 46 26.96 -2.62 12.88
C ALA A 46 26.65 -1.26 13.51
N ILE A 47 27.52 -0.76 14.39
CA ILE A 47 27.41 0.59 14.97
C ILE A 47 27.52 1.65 13.87
N GLN A 48 28.55 1.58 13.02
CA GLN A 48 28.75 2.54 11.93
C GLN A 48 27.57 2.57 10.95
N ARG A 49 26.97 1.41 10.63
CA ARG A 49 25.77 1.34 9.79
C ARG A 49 24.59 2.04 10.45
N ARG A 50 24.36 1.83 11.75
CA ARG A 50 23.27 2.52 12.49
C ARG A 50 23.52 4.02 12.62
N GLU A 51 24.77 4.44 12.79
CA GLU A 51 25.15 5.85 12.77
C GLU A 51 24.99 6.47 11.37
N ALA A 52 25.11 5.70 10.29
CA ALA A 52 24.93 6.21 8.93
C ALA A 52 23.46 6.21 8.47
N TYR A 53 22.70 5.17 8.83
CA TYR A 53 21.37 4.87 8.25
C TYR A 53 20.22 4.99 9.26
N GLY A 54 20.50 5.38 10.50
CA GLY A 54 19.53 5.47 11.58
C GLY A 54 19.40 4.18 12.40
N GLU A 55 18.80 4.30 13.58
CA GLU A 55 18.59 3.22 14.53
C GLU A 55 17.24 2.51 14.37
N TRP A 56 16.40 2.98 13.46
CA TRP A 56 15.13 2.32 13.14
C TRP A 56 15.37 1.08 12.28
N SER A 57 14.68 0.00 12.61
CA SER A 57 14.74 -1.27 11.87
C SER A 57 13.65 -1.35 10.81
N ASN A 58 12.44 -0.88 11.13
CA ASN A 58 11.28 -0.95 10.25
C ASN A 58 10.50 0.36 10.33
N VAL A 59 9.85 0.75 9.23
CA VAL A 59 8.90 1.86 9.21
C VAL A 59 7.57 1.36 8.69
N PHE A 60 6.51 1.66 9.42
CA PHE A 60 5.14 1.36 9.03
C PHE A 60 4.41 2.66 8.72
N ILE A 61 3.84 2.76 7.52
CA ILE A 61 3.00 3.89 7.12
C ILE A 61 1.56 3.54 7.44
N ALA A 62 1.05 4.11 8.53
CA ALA A 62 -0.33 3.93 8.94
C ALA A 62 -1.23 4.94 8.23
N ASP A 63 -2.11 4.43 7.39
CA ASP A 63 -3.31 5.11 6.92
C ASP A 63 -4.51 4.90 7.88
N ARG A 64 -4.39 3.94 8.82
CA ARG A 64 -5.42 3.62 9.83
C ARG A 64 -4.84 3.46 11.25
N PRO A 65 -5.55 3.89 12.30
CA PRO A 65 -5.03 3.96 13.68
C PRO A 65 -4.87 2.60 14.40
N GLU A 66 -5.37 1.50 13.83
CA GLU A 66 -5.43 0.18 14.50
C GLU A 66 -4.04 -0.44 14.78
N LEU A 67 -3.06 -0.25 13.89
CA LEU A 67 -1.72 -0.79 14.11
C LEU A 67 -0.95 -0.02 15.19
N ALA A 68 -1.23 1.28 15.36
CA ALA A 68 -0.65 2.10 16.42
C ALA A 68 -1.00 1.56 17.81
N GLN A 69 -2.25 1.11 18.00
CA GLN A 69 -2.70 0.47 19.24
C GLN A 69 -1.93 -0.84 19.51
N THR A 70 -1.62 -1.59 18.44
CA THR A 70 -0.88 -2.85 18.55
C THR A 70 0.60 -2.62 18.91
N LEU A 71 1.22 -1.56 18.38
CA LEU A 71 2.59 -1.16 18.74
C LEU A 71 2.68 -0.74 20.21
N GLN A 72 1.71 0.05 20.69
CA GLN A 72 1.61 0.45 22.09
C GLN A 72 1.52 -0.77 23.03
N ALA A 73 0.80 -1.82 22.62
CA ALA A 73 0.66 -3.04 23.42
C ALA A 73 1.94 -3.88 23.51
N LYS A 74 2.86 -3.80 22.55
CA LYS A 74 4.09 -4.62 22.50
C LYS A 74 5.30 -4.01 23.21
N THR A 75 5.20 -2.81 23.79
CA THR A 75 6.31 -2.11 24.47
C THR A 75 7.56 -1.88 23.60
N THR A 76 7.45 -2.04 22.28
CA THR A 76 8.57 -1.85 21.36
C THR A 76 8.86 -0.35 21.23
N PRO A 77 10.11 0.13 21.38
CA PRO A 77 10.41 1.53 21.19
C PRO A 77 10.12 1.95 19.74
N TYR A 78 9.35 3.03 19.59
CA TYR A 78 9.03 3.61 18.29
C TYR A 78 9.11 5.14 18.33
N ALA A 79 9.35 5.75 17.18
CA ALA A 79 9.25 7.17 16.93
C ALA A 79 8.19 7.42 15.86
N THR A 80 7.68 8.65 15.78
CA THR A 80 6.67 9.02 14.78
C THR A 80 7.04 10.28 14.03
N ASN A 81 6.64 10.33 12.77
CA ASN A 81 6.43 11.58 12.07
C ASN A 81 5.04 11.56 11.42
N ARG A 82 4.44 12.74 11.27
CA ARG A 82 3.10 12.90 10.69
C ARG A 82 3.23 13.63 9.37
N ILE A 83 2.77 13.02 8.29
CA ILE A 83 2.88 13.61 6.95
C ILE A 83 1.84 14.72 6.80
N LEU A 84 2.29 15.94 6.56
CA LEU A 84 1.43 17.12 6.44
C LEU A 84 1.01 17.39 5.00
N GLY A 85 1.64 16.74 4.03
CA GLY A 85 1.34 16.91 2.61
C GLY A 85 2.62 17.04 1.78
N ARG A 86 2.45 17.45 0.53
CA ARG A 86 3.54 17.60 -0.43
C ARG A 86 3.63 19.02 -0.95
N ASP A 87 4.84 19.55 -1.04
CA ASP A 87 5.15 20.79 -1.76
C ASP A 87 5.97 20.43 -3.01
N GLN A 88 5.79 21.18 -4.10
CA GLN A 88 6.48 20.91 -5.36
C GLN A 88 8.01 21.06 -5.27
N ARG A 89 8.49 21.94 -4.39
CA ARG A 89 9.93 22.23 -4.20
C ARG A 89 10.51 21.52 -3.00
N LEU A 90 9.72 21.34 -1.92
CA LEU A 90 10.20 20.70 -0.69
C LEU A 90 9.92 19.20 -0.63
N GLY A 91 9.18 18.64 -1.58
CA GLY A 91 8.78 17.23 -1.55
C GLY A 91 7.77 16.96 -0.42
N VAL A 92 7.93 15.86 0.30
CA VAL A 92 7.03 15.51 1.40
C VAL A 92 7.39 16.34 2.64
N VAL A 93 6.40 16.97 3.25
CA VAL A 93 6.57 17.75 4.48
C VAL A 93 5.95 17.00 5.65
N ALA A 94 6.66 16.89 6.78
CA ALA A 94 6.17 16.19 7.96
C ALA A 94 6.36 16.98 9.26
N ALA A 95 5.54 16.71 10.27
CA ALA A 95 5.82 17.11 11.63
C ALA A 95 6.60 15.99 12.34
N ALA A 96 7.71 16.33 13.00
CA ALA A 96 8.58 15.35 13.65
C ALA A 96 9.02 15.81 15.05
N GLY A 97 8.86 14.91 16.03
CA GLY A 97 9.26 15.14 17.41
C GLY A 97 10.70 14.68 17.72
N PRO A 98 11.17 14.91 18.96
CA PRO A 98 12.53 14.55 19.40
C PRO A 98 12.90 13.08 19.18
N ASP A 99 11.96 12.16 19.40
CA ASP A 99 12.20 10.73 19.25
C ASP A 99 12.56 10.37 17.80
N PHE A 100 11.92 11.00 16.81
CA PHE A 100 12.23 10.80 15.40
C PHE A 100 13.64 11.29 15.08
N TRP A 101 14.02 12.47 15.56
CA TRP A 101 15.37 13.00 15.34
C TRP A 101 16.45 12.11 15.97
N SER A 102 16.18 11.57 17.16
CA SER A 102 17.09 10.63 17.83
C SER A 102 17.24 9.31 17.05
N MET A 103 16.17 8.81 16.45
CA MET A 103 16.15 7.50 15.79
C MET A 103 16.59 7.55 14.33
N SER A 104 16.33 8.67 13.63
CA SER A 104 16.72 8.87 12.24
C SER A 104 18.21 9.15 12.07
N ASN A 105 18.86 9.68 13.11
CA ASN A 105 20.23 10.18 13.10
C ASN A 105 20.51 11.20 11.98
N ASN A 106 19.51 12.01 11.65
CA ASN A 106 19.64 13.07 10.64
C ASN A 106 20.58 14.16 11.15
N LYS A 107 21.60 14.48 10.34
CA LYS A 107 22.60 15.50 10.70
C LYS A 107 22.11 16.89 10.30
N LEU A 108 22.15 17.80 11.26
CA LEU A 108 21.98 19.23 11.01
C LEU A 108 23.27 19.79 10.40
N LEU A 109 23.16 20.42 9.23
CA LEU A 109 24.28 21.05 8.53
C LEU A 109 24.41 22.52 8.91
N GLU A 110 23.28 23.22 9.01
CA GLU A 110 23.23 24.65 9.31
C GLU A 110 21.96 24.98 10.11
N GLY A 111 22.02 25.98 11.00
CA GLY A 111 20.87 26.48 11.74
C GLY A 111 20.49 25.66 12.96
N ARG A 112 19.18 25.39 13.12
CA ARG A 112 18.61 24.56 14.19
C ARG A 112 17.33 23.85 13.74
N LEU A 113 16.95 22.83 14.49
CA LEU A 113 15.65 22.17 14.33
C LEU A 113 14.50 23.15 14.66
N PRO A 114 13.31 22.97 14.05
CA PRO A 114 12.16 23.83 14.29
C PRO A 114 11.64 23.65 15.72
N GLU A 115 11.50 24.76 16.44
CA GLU A 115 11.01 24.80 17.84
C GLU A 115 9.79 25.71 17.97
N ALA A 116 9.72 26.77 17.18
CA ALA A 116 8.58 27.67 17.15
C ALA A 116 7.57 27.27 16.06
N LEU A 117 6.37 27.83 16.17
CA LEU A 117 5.43 27.83 15.06
C LEU A 117 6.07 28.49 13.83
N ASP A 118 5.68 28.02 12.65
CA ASP A 118 6.09 28.60 11.36
C ASP A 118 7.58 28.43 11.06
N GLU A 119 8.24 27.48 11.72
CA GLU A 119 9.61 27.11 11.41
C GLU A 119 9.67 25.82 10.60
N ILE A 120 10.55 25.81 9.60
CA ILE A 120 10.77 24.66 8.75
C ILE A 120 12.27 24.39 8.58
N VAL A 121 12.63 23.11 8.64
CA VAL A 121 13.95 22.60 8.26
C VAL A 121 13.80 21.77 6.99
N MET A 122 14.76 21.82 6.08
CA MET A 122 14.71 21.09 4.81
C MET A 122 16.01 20.38 4.50
N THR A 123 15.96 19.35 3.66
CA THR A 123 17.19 18.68 3.20
C THR A 123 17.94 19.57 2.22
N GLU A 124 19.27 19.50 2.25
CA GLU A 124 20.17 20.26 1.37
C GLU A 124 19.77 20.14 -0.12
N SER A 125 19.34 18.96 -0.57
CA SER A 125 18.92 18.75 -1.95
C SER A 125 17.74 19.63 -2.37
N GLN A 126 16.84 19.99 -1.45
CA GLN A 126 15.64 20.76 -1.78
C GLN A 126 15.94 22.22 -2.13
N ILE A 127 17.05 22.77 -1.63
CA ILE A 127 17.48 24.16 -1.87
C ILE A 127 17.60 24.43 -3.38
N SER A 128 17.99 23.42 -4.16
CA SER A 128 18.16 23.54 -5.61
C SER A 128 16.85 23.73 -6.40
N TYR A 129 15.70 23.40 -5.81
CA TYR A 129 14.39 23.56 -6.46
C TYR A 129 13.80 24.97 -6.30
N PHE A 130 14.44 25.84 -5.51
CA PHE A 130 14.04 27.23 -5.39
C PHE A 130 14.76 28.08 -6.44
N SER A 131 14.02 28.98 -7.11
CA SER A 131 14.61 29.92 -8.06
C SER A 131 15.61 30.87 -7.38
N GLU A 132 15.29 31.30 -6.15
CA GLU A 132 16.19 32.02 -5.25
C GLU A 132 16.47 31.11 -4.05
N LYS A 133 17.75 30.82 -3.80
CA LYS A 133 18.14 29.84 -2.78
C LYS A 133 17.84 30.38 -1.38
N PRO A 134 16.95 29.74 -0.61
CA PRO A 134 16.60 30.23 0.71
C PRO A 134 17.78 30.08 1.67
N ALA A 135 18.06 31.13 2.43
CA ALA A 135 18.98 31.14 3.56
C ALA A 135 18.23 30.96 4.88
N ILE A 136 18.97 30.68 5.96
CA ILE A 136 18.39 30.61 7.30
C ILE A 136 17.84 31.98 7.69
N GLY A 137 16.61 31.98 8.20
CA GLY A 137 15.87 33.18 8.56
C GLY A 137 14.96 33.70 7.46
N ASP A 138 15.13 33.25 6.22
CA ASP A 138 14.25 33.63 5.12
C ASP A 138 12.85 33.03 5.30
N THR A 139 11.84 33.76 4.83
CA THR A 139 10.46 33.30 4.81
C THR A 139 10.10 32.78 3.43
N ILE A 140 9.61 31.54 3.38
CA ILE A 140 9.13 30.88 2.16
C ILE A 140 7.66 30.50 2.32
N THR A 141 6.85 30.69 1.29
CA THR A 141 5.48 30.16 1.28
C THR A 141 5.54 28.68 0.98
N VAL A 142 5.12 27.82 1.91
CA VAL A 142 5.04 26.37 1.74
C VAL A 142 3.61 26.00 1.34
N THR A 143 3.50 25.15 0.31
CA THR A 143 2.23 24.63 -0.17
C THR A 143 2.09 23.16 0.21
N PHE A 144 1.15 22.84 1.09
CA PHE A 144 0.84 21.49 1.51
C PHE A 144 -0.32 20.96 0.67
N HIS A 145 -0.03 20.11 -0.31
CA HIS A 145 -1.04 19.28 -0.96
C HIS A 145 -1.35 18.09 -0.04
N VAL A 146 -2.49 18.16 0.65
CA VAL A 146 -2.85 17.28 1.78
C VAL A 146 -3.63 16.05 1.32
N ALA A 147 -4.64 16.29 0.49
CA ALA A 147 -5.44 15.26 -0.14
C ALA A 147 -5.57 15.63 -1.61
N SER A 148 -5.02 14.80 -2.48
CA SER A 148 -5.46 14.70 -3.87
C SER A 148 -6.19 13.38 -3.92
N SER A 149 -7.51 13.42 -3.89
CA SER A 149 -8.24 12.23 -4.30
C SER A 149 -8.08 12.19 -5.82
N GLU A 150 -7.03 11.56 -6.33
CA GLU A 150 -6.91 11.20 -7.75
C GLU A 150 -7.95 10.11 -8.08
N HIS A 151 -9.23 10.42 -7.85
CA HIS A 151 -10.38 9.69 -8.36
C HIS A 151 -10.54 9.95 -9.87
N GLU A 152 -9.47 10.29 -10.59
CA GLU A 152 -9.48 10.41 -12.04
C GLU A 152 -9.70 9.05 -12.71
N THR A 153 -9.50 7.95 -11.97
CA THR A 153 -9.91 6.63 -12.42
C THR A 153 -11.23 6.28 -11.75
N TYR A 154 -12.23 5.98 -12.58
CA TYR A 154 -13.60 5.53 -12.32
C TYR A 154 -13.74 4.31 -11.39
N LEU A 155 -13.11 4.33 -10.22
CA LEU A 155 -13.22 3.28 -9.23
C LEU A 155 -14.51 3.54 -8.45
N PHE A 156 -15.47 2.66 -8.67
CA PHE A 156 -16.64 2.49 -7.86
C PHE A 156 -16.23 2.51 -6.36
N ASP A 157 -16.69 3.52 -5.62
CA ASP A 157 -16.48 3.65 -4.16
C ASP A 157 -17.79 3.31 -3.42
N ASP A 158 -17.67 2.75 -2.22
CA ASP A 158 -18.79 2.33 -1.37
C ASP A 158 -19.77 3.49 -1.09
N ASN A 159 -19.26 4.73 -1.03
CA ASN A 159 -20.10 5.92 -0.86
C ASN A 159 -20.99 6.18 -2.09
N LEU A 160 -20.46 5.97 -3.30
CA LEU A 160 -21.22 6.11 -4.53
C LEU A 160 -22.34 5.08 -4.59
N ALA A 161 -22.00 3.82 -4.32
CA ALA A 161 -22.94 2.70 -4.23
C ALA A 161 -24.08 3.02 -3.25
N LYS A 162 -23.73 3.47 -2.04
CA LYS A 162 -24.68 3.81 -0.98
C LYS A 162 -25.65 4.92 -1.40
N LEU A 163 -25.15 5.98 -2.02
CA LEU A 163 -26.00 7.09 -2.47
C LEU A 163 -26.98 6.67 -3.57
N VAL A 164 -26.54 5.82 -4.51
CA VAL A 164 -27.45 5.28 -5.54
C VAL A 164 -28.45 4.31 -4.93
N THR A 165 -28.03 3.43 -4.02
CA THR A 165 -28.95 2.51 -3.31
C THR A 165 -30.03 3.29 -2.55
N GLN A 166 -29.70 4.45 -1.96
CA GLN A 166 -30.71 5.31 -1.34
C GLN A 166 -31.74 5.82 -2.35
N ASP A 167 -31.32 6.22 -3.55
CA ASP A 167 -32.24 6.62 -4.63
C ASP A 167 -33.14 5.45 -5.04
N LEU A 168 -32.58 4.25 -5.20
CA LEU A 168 -33.34 3.06 -5.59
C LEU A 168 -34.36 2.66 -4.51
N VAL A 169 -33.96 2.67 -3.24
CA VAL A 169 -34.88 2.38 -2.12
C VAL A 169 -36.01 3.41 -2.04
N ALA A 170 -35.71 4.70 -2.26
CA ALA A 170 -36.74 5.74 -2.31
C ALA A 170 -37.69 5.54 -3.50
N ALA A 171 -37.16 5.14 -4.66
CA ALA A 171 -37.96 4.82 -5.84
C ALA A 171 -38.88 3.61 -5.61
N ASP A 172 -38.37 2.51 -5.06
CA ASP A 172 -39.16 1.31 -4.73
C ASP A 172 -40.25 1.63 -3.71
N ARG A 173 -39.92 2.42 -2.69
CA ARG A 173 -40.91 2.89 -1.71
C ARG A 173 -42.00 3.71 -2.38
N TYR A 174 -41.64 4.63 -3.27
CA TYR A 174 -42.62 5.43 -3.99
C TYR A 174 -43.54 4.54 -4.83
N LEU A 175 -43.00 3.57 -5.57
CA LEU A 175 -43.78 2.60 -6.35
C LEU A 175 -44.77 1.82 -5.46
N ALA A 176 -44.32 1.38 -4.28
CA ALA A 176 -45.13 0.62 -3.33
C ALA A 176 -46.25 1.46 -2.69
N GLU A 177 -45.97 2.71 -2.34
CA GLU A 177 -46.93 3.64 -1.73
C GLU A 177 -47.97 4.14 -2.76
N HIS A 178 -47.57 4.32 -4.02
CA HIS A 178 -48.42 4.82 -5.11
C HIS A 178 -48.90 3.71 -6.06
N TRP A 179 -49.07 2.49 -5.55
CA TRP A 179 -49.34 1.26 -6.30
C TRP A 179 -50.38 1.40 -7.41
N SER A 180 -51.60 1.85 -7.07
CA SER A 180 -52.70 2.01 -8.04
C SER A 180 -52.43 3.11 -9.07
N GLU A 181 -51.74 4.18 -8.68
CA GLU A 181 -51.37 5.26 -9.61
C GLU A 181 -50.34 4.77 -10.63
N ILE A 182 -49.33 4.03 -10.18
CA ILE A 182 -48.32 3.42 -11.05
C ILE A 182 -48.98 2.44 -12.02
N HIS A 183 -49.89 1.60 -11.55
CA HIS A 183 -50.66 0.70 -12.41
C HIS A 183 -51.36 1.47 -13.56
N GLN A 184 -52.06 2.56 -13.24
CA GLN A 184 -52.72 3.39 -14.25
C GLN A 184 -51.74 4.06 -15.22
N ARG A 185 -50.56 4.47 -14.75
CA ARG A 185 -49.50 5.02 -15.60
C ARG A 185 -48.95 3.99 -16.57
N ILE A 186 -48.78 2.74 -16.13
CA ILE A 186 -48.34 1.63 -17.00
C ILE A 186 -49.40 1.35 -18.06
N LEU A 187 -50.68 1.23 -17.69
CA LEU A 187 -51.79 1.05 -18.64
C LEU A 187 -51.86 2.18 -19.68
N SER A 188 -51.68 3.42 -19.22
CA SER A 188 -51.64 4.60 -20.10
C SER A 188 -50.43 4.57 -21.04
N ALA A 189 -49.28 4.12 -20.56
CA ALA A 189 -48.08 3.95 -21.39
C ALA A 189 -48.24 2.83 -22.42
N GLN A 190 -48.83 1.70 -22.05
CA GLN A 190 -49.14 0.60 -22.97
C GLN A 190 -50.11 1.07 -24.06
N THR A 191 -51.16 1.80 -23.69
CA THR A 191 -52.13 2.36 -24.65
C THR A 191 -51.44 3.31 -25.64
N ARG A 192 -50.58 4.21 -25.15
CA ARG A 192 -49.79 5.10 -26.03
C ARG A 192 -48.86 4.32 -26.94
N TRP A 193 -48.22 3.27 -26.44
CA TRP A 193 -47.37 2.40 -27.25
C TRP A 193 -48.17 1.72 -28.37
N GLN A 194 -49.36 1.19 -28.08
CA GLN A 194 -50.23 0.58 -29.09
C GLN A 194 -50.64 1.60 -30.17
N GLN A 195 -50.97 2.83 -29.78
CA GLN A 195 -51.29 3.90 -30.73
C GLN A 195 -50.10 4.30 -31.62
N GLN A 196 -48.87 4.21 -31.09
CA GLN A 196 -47.65 4.60 -31.79
C GLN A 196 -46.88 3.41 -32.39
N LYS A 197 -47.44 2.19 -32.31
CA LYS A 197 -46.75 0.93 -32.59
C LYS A 197 -46.04 0.92 -33.95
N LEU A 198 -46.73 1.34 -35.02
CA LEU A 198 -46.16 1.41 -36.36
C LEU A 198 -44.98 2.38 -36.47
N SER A 199 -45.13 3.60 -35.94
CA SER A 199 -44.05 4.60 -35.93
C SER A 199 -42.82 4.11 -35.16
N ARG A 200 -43.03 3.43 -34.02
CA ARG A 200 -41.94 2.88 -33.21
C ARG A 200 -41.20 1.74 -33.91
N ILE A 201 -41.93 0.88 -34.64
CA ILE A 201 -41.34 -0.17 -35.47
C ILE A 201 -40.47 0.48 -36.56
N GLU A 202 -40.97 1.51 -37.25
CA GLU A 202 -40.21 2.20 -38.30
C GLU A 202 -38.94 2.87 -37.76
N GLU A 203 -39.01 3.56 -36.62
CA GLU A 203 -37.86 4.15 -35.92
C GLU A 203 -36.81 3.09 -35.58
N HIS A 204 -37.24 1.96 -34.99
CA HIS A 204 -36.35 0.86 -34.61
C HIS A 204 -35.65 0.24 -35.82
N LEU A 205 -36.39 -0.08 -36.89
CA LEU A 205 -35.82 -0.64 -38.11
C LEU A 205 -34.88 0.33 -38.82
N ALA A 206 -35.16 1.64 -38.78
CA ALA A 206 -34.28 2.66 -39.32
C ALA A 206 -32.94 2.72 -38.55
N LEU A 207 -32.97 2.63 -37.22
CA LEU A 207 -31.76 2.57 -36.39
C LEU A 207 -30.95 1.30 -36.65
N LEU A 208 -31.60 0.15 -36.82
CA LEU A 208 -30.93 -1.11 -37.16
C LEU A 208 -30.27 -1.07 -38.53
N SER A 209 -30.93 -0.46 -39.52
CA SER A 209 -30.40 -0.34 -40.89
C SER A 209 -29.13 0.51 -40.97
N GLN A 210 -28.84 1.33 -39.96
CA GLN A 210 -27.60 2.12 -39.85
C GLN A 210 -26.42 1.32 -39.29
N ARG A 211 -26.66 0.11 -38.76
CA ARG A 211 -25.63 -0.75 -38.16
C ARG A 211 -25.17 -1.83 -39.15
N PRO A 212 -23.94 -2.33 -39.03
CA PRO A 212 -23.42 -3.40 -39.90
C PRO A 212 -23.97 -4.77 -39.50
N VAL A 213 -25.29 -4.92 -39.42
CA VAL A 213 -26.00 -6.16 -39.05
C VAL A 213 -26.94 -6.56 -40.18
N VAL A 214 -26.88 -7.82 -40.59
CA VAL A 214 -27.89 -8.42 -41.48
C VAL A 214 -29.01 -8.97 -40.60
N PHE A 215 -30.25 -8.55 -40.85
CA PHE A 215 -31.44 -9.02 -40.13
C PHE A 215 -32.63 -9.18 -41.07
N ASP A 216 -33.54 -10.11 -40.74
CA ASP A 216 -34.83 -10.22 -41.42
C ASP A 216 -35.81 -9.20 -40.84
N ARG A 217 -36.40 -8.36 -41.70
CA ARG A 217 -37.25 -7.24 -41.27
C ARG A 217 -38.55 -7.71 -40.61
N ALA A 218 -39.14 -8.82 -41.07
CA ALA A 218 -40.39 -9.34 -40.54
C ALA A 218 -40.15 -9.99 -39.17
N GLU A 219 -39.12 -10.83 -39.08
CA GLU A 219 -38.72 -11.49 -37.82
C GLU A 219 -38.35 -10.46 -36.75
N GLU A 220 -37.61 -9.42 -37.12
CA GLU A 220 -37.21 -8.34 -36.21
C GLU A 220 -38.41 -7.51 -35.73
N THR A 221 -39.36 -7.23 -36.62
CA THR A 221 -40.59 -6.52 -36.28
C THR A 221 -41.41 -7.31 -35.26
N ASP A 222 -41.64 -8.59 -35.53
CA ASP A 222 -42.38 -9.48 -34.63
C ASP A 222 -41.68 -9.58 -33.28
N ARG A 223 -40.36 -9.73 -33.28
CA ARG A 223 -39.58 -9.78 -32.05
C ARG A 223 -39.69 -8.48 -31.25
N PHE A 224 -39.48 -7.32 -31.88
CA PHE A 224 -39.57 -6.02 -31.22
C PHE A 224 -40.95 -5.81 -30.58
N VAL A 225 -42.02 -6.17 -31.30
CA VAL A 225 -43.39 -6.12 -30.79
C VAL A 225 -43.57 -7.04 -29.58
N ARG A 226 -43.20 -8.32 -29.70
CA ARG A 226 -43.31 -9.30 -28.62
C ARG A 226 -42.55 -8.86 -27.37
N LEU A 227 -41.34 -8.33 -27.52
CA LEU A 227 -40.53 -7.87 -26.39
C LEU A 227 -41.17 -6.69 -25.65
N ASN A 228 -41.69 -5.70 -26.38
CA ASN A 228 -42.35 -4.56 -25.77
C ASN A 228 -43.68 -4.95 -25.09
N GLU A 229 -44.49 -5.80 -25.74
CA GLU A 229 -45.73 -6.32 -25.13
C GLU A 229 -45.43 -7.11 -23.87
N ALA A 230 -44.46 -8.04 -23.92
CA ALA A 230 -44.05 -8.82 -22.76
C ALA A 230 -43.51 -7.95 -21.61
N ARG A 231 -42.84 -6.82 -21.90
CA ARG A 231 -42.41 -5.86 -20.87
C ARG A 231 -43.60 -5.21 -20.17
N PHE A 232 -44.62 -4.78 -20.92
CA PHE A 232 -45.84 -4.24 -20.33
C PHE A 232 -46.59 -5.31 -19.54
N ASP A 233 -46.73 -6.52 -20.05
CA ASP A 233 -47.45 -7.60 -19.38
C ASP A 233 -46.78 -7.97 -18.05
N ARG A 234 -45.45 -8.09 -18.02
CA ARG A 234 -44.72 -8.32 -16.76
C ARG A 234 -44.88 -7.17 -15.77
N ALA A 235 -44.76 -5.93 -16.25
CA ALA A 235 -44.93 -4.76 -15.40
C ALA A 235 -46.36 -4.67 -14.85
N LEU A 236 -47.39 -4.93 -15.66
CA LEU A 236 -48.79 -4.92 -15.23
C LEU A 236 -49.11 -6.06 -14.26
N ALA A 237 -48.60 -7.28 -14.52
CA ALA A 237 -48.77 -8.43 -13.65
C ALA A 237 -48.29 -8.17 -12.21
N LEU A 238 -47.28 -7.32 -12.04
CA LEU A 238 -46.83 -6.89 -10.71
C LEU A 238 -47.93 -6.14 -9.94
N PHE A 239 -48.79 -5.35 -10.61
CA PHE A 239 -49.79 -4.46 -10.01
C PHE A 239 -51.26 -4.88 -10.21
N GLU A 240 -51.53 -6.14 -10.58
CA GLU A 240 -52.91 -6.61 -10.89
C GLU A 240 -53.84 -6.64 -9.66
N ASP A 241 -53.31 -6.82 -8.46
CA ASP A 241 -54.06 -6.79 -7.19
C ASP A 241 -53.72 -5.54 -6.35
N ASP A 242 -54.33 -5.42 -5.17
CA ASP A 242 -54.05 -4.30 -4.26
C ASP A 242 -52.62 -4.34 -3.64
N GLY A 243 -51.82 -5.36 -3.97
CA GLY A 243 -50.45 -5.54 -3.52
C GLY A 243 -50.30 -5.87 -2.03
N GLY A 244 -51.40 -5.91 -1.26
CA GLY A 244 -51.36 -6.06 0.19
C GLY A 244 -50.73 -4.88 0.93
N SER A 245 -50.02 -5.19 2.00
CA SER A 245 -49.28 -4.26 2.85
C SER A 245 -48.06 -3.66 2.14
N LEU A 246 -47.53 -2.53 2.65
CA LEU A 246 -46.33 -1.89 2.12
C LEU A 246 -45.13 -2.87 2.01
N SER A 247 -44.94 -3.72 3.02
CA SER A 247 -43.87 -4.71 3.04
C SER A 247 -44.04 -5.78 1.96
N GLU A 248 -45.26 -6.27 1.74
CA GLU A 248 -45.56 -7.24 0.68
C GLU A 248 -45.34 -6.64 -0.72
N ARG A 249 -45.73 -5.38 -0.92
CA ARG A 249 -45.46 -4.65 -2.18
C ARG A 249 -43.97 -4.49 -2.44
N LEU A 250 -43.19 -4.12 -1.43
CA LEU A 250 -41.73 -3.98 -1.53
C LEU A 250 -41.06 -5.33 -1.87
N GLU A 251 -41.47 -6.41 -1.21
CA GLU A 251 -40.96 -7.76 -1.51
C GLU A 251 -41.28 -8.19 -2.96
N ARG A 252 -42.48 -7.87 -3.45
CA ARG A 252 -42.85 -8.12 -4.86
C ARG A 252 -42.00 -7.32 -5.83
N ILE A 253 -41.74 -6.04 -5.54
CA ILE A 253 -40.85 -5.18 -6.35
C ILE A 253 -39.42 -5.74 -6.37
N GLU A 254 -38.89 -6.17 -5.23
CA GLU A 254 -37.56 -6.80 -5.17
C GLU A 254 -37.48 -8.08 -6.01
N ASN A 255 -38.49 -8.94 -5.91
CA ASN A 255 -38.59 -10.15 -6.72
C ASN A 255 -38.72 -9.82 -8.21
N PHE A 256 -39.45 -8.77 -8.56
CA PHE A 256 -39.53 -8.27 -9.93
C PHE A 256 -38.16 -7.83 -10.45
N HIS A 257 -37.39 -7.04 -9.70
CA HIS A 257 -36.04 -6.59 -10.10
C HIS A 257 -35.10 -7.77 -10.41
N ARG A 258 -35.16 -8.82 -9.58
CA ARG A 258 -34.38 -10.04 -9.77
C ARG A 258 -34.75 -10.77 -11.07
N GLN A 259 -36.04 -10.91 -11.35
CA GLN A 259 -36.53 -11.56 -12.57
C GLN A 259 -36.29 -10.70 -13.81
N GLU A 260 -36.44 -9.38 -13.68
CA GLU A 260 -36.25 -8.43 -14.77
C GLU A 260 -34.82 -8.46 -15.30
N THR A 261 -33.83 -8.56 -14.41
CA THR A 261 -32.42 -8.65 -14.83
C THR A 261 -32.18 -9.87 -15.73
N GLU A 262 -32.70 -11.04 -15.36
CA GLU A 262 -32.61 -12.26 -16.19
C GLU A 262 -33.32 -12.08 -17.52
N HIS A 263 -34.53 -11.49 -17.53
CA HIS A 263 -35.25 -11.21 -18.77
C HIS A 263 -34.53 -10.21 -19.68
N LEU A 264 -33.88 -9.19 -19.12
CA LEU A 264 -33.06 -8.25 -19.88
C LEU A 264 -31.83 -8.93 -20.48
N ILE A 265 -31.20 -9.85 -19.74
CA ILE A 265 -30.11 -10.68 -20.26
C ILE A 265 -30.59 -11.49 -21.46
N GLU A 266 -31.70 -12.23 -21.34
CA GLU A 266 -32.26 -13.00 -22.46
C GLU A 266 -32.60 -12.11 -23.67
N GLU A 267 -33.22 -10.97 -23.40
CA GLU A 267 -33.57 -10.01 -24.44
C GLU A 267 -32.33 -9.51 -25.18
N MET A 268 -31.29 -9.10 -24.44
CA MET A 268 -30.03 -8.65 -25.02
C MET A 268 -29.29 -9.77 -25.74
N VAL A 269 -29.28 -11.00 -25.23
CA VAL A 269 -28.68 -12.16 -25.93
C VAL A 269 -29.40 -12.42 -27.25
N SER A 270 -30.72 -12.26 -27.28
CA SER A 270 -31.52 -12.42 -28.49
C SER A 270 -31.36 -11.27 -29.49
N ASP A 271 -30.94 -10.08 -29.05
CA ASP A 271 -30.71 -8.90 -29.89
C ASP A 271 -29.47 -9.03 -30.79
N PRO A 272 -29.60 -9.08 -32.14
CA PRO A 272 -28.44 -9.18 -33.02
C PRO A 272 -27.53 -7.96 -32.91
N THR A 273 -27.99 -6.85 -32.34
CA THR A 273 -27.11 -5.70 -32.08
C THR A 273 -26.24 -5.83 -30.84
N SER A 274 -26.59 -6.68 -29.88
CA SER A 274 -25.77 -6.85 -28.66
C SER A 274 -24.40 -7.41 -28.99
N ARG A 275 -24.28 -8.28 -30.00
CA ARG A 275 -22.97 -8.78 -30.47
C ARG A 275 -22.06 -7.67 -31.01
N LEU A 276 -22.61 -6.55 -31.48
CA LEU A 276 -21.81 -5.39 -31.86
C LEU A 276 -21.32 -4.60 -30.65
N GLN A 277 -22.05 -4.65 -29.54
CA GLN A 277 -21.68 -3.98 -28.29
C GLN A 277 -20.62 -4.78 -27.52
N PHE A 278 -20.59 -6.10 -27.72
CA PHE A 278 -19.66 -7.05 -27.09
C PHE A 278 -18.93 -7.89 -28.13
N PRO A 279 -18.09 -7.28 -29.00
CA PRO A 279 -17.42 -7.98 -30.09
C PRO A 279 -16.44 -9.08 -29.61
N GLU A 280 -16.00 -9.02 -28.35
CA GLU A 280 -15.13 -10.00 -27.71
C GLU A 280 -15.84 -11.32 -27.35
N ALA A 281 -17.18 -11.34 -27.38
CA ALA A 281 -17.96 -12.51 -27.01
C ALA A 281 -18.15 -13.48 -28.19
N GLU A 282 -17.21 -14.42 -28.36
CA GLU A 282 -17.23 -15.40 -29.46
C GLU A 282 -18.33 -16.47 -29.34
N THR A 283 -18.87 -16.67 -28.13
CA THR A 283 -19.92 -17.67 -27.86
C THR A 283 -21.13 -17.04 -27.19
N GLU A 284 -22.29 -17.68 -27.26
CA GLU A 284 -23.50 -17.21 -26.57
C GLU A 284 -23.29 -17.14 -25.05
N GLN A 285 -22.55 -18.09 -24.47
CA GLN A 285 -22.21 -18.06 -23.04
C GLN A 285 -21.30 -16.88 -22.70
N ALA A 286 -20.30 -16.58 -23.54
CA ALA A 286 -19.46 -15.40 -23.36
C ALA A 286 -20.27 -14.10 -23.50
N LEU A 287 -21.21 -14.06 -24.44
CA LEU A 287 -22.10 -12.90 -24.65
C LEU A 287 -22.98 -12.67 -23.43
N ARG A 288 -23.59 -13.74 -22.92
CA ARG A 288 -24.37 -13.71 -21.68
C ARG A 288 -23.53 -13.17 -20.53
N GLN A 289 -22.31 -13.66 -20.35
CA GLN A 289 -21.42 -13.18 -19.28
C GLN A 289 -21.06 -11.69 -19.45
N SER A 290 -20.75 -11.23 -20.67
CA SER A 290 -20.49 -9.81 -20.94
C SER A 290 -21.72 -8.95 -20.65
N ILE A 291 -22.92 -9.41 -21.01
CA ILE A 291 -24.18 -8.71 -20.72
C ILE A 291 -24.46 -8.70 -19.21
N THR A 292 -24.29 -9.82 -18.51
CA THR A 292 -24.45 -9.89 -17.05
C THR A 292 -23.48 -8.92 -16.36
N ASN A 293 -22.23 -8.86 -16.81
CA ASN A 293 -21.27 -7.88 -16.32
C ASN A 293 -21.76 -6.46 -16.64
N HIS A 294 -22.21 -6.17 -17.86
CA HIS A 294 -22.73 -4.86 -18.25
C HIS A 294 -23.94 -4.41 -17.41
N LEU A 295 -24.82 -5.35 -17.05
CA LEU A 295 -25.99 -5.13 -16.21
C LEU A 295 -25.68 -5.24 -14.71
N SER A 296 -24.43 -5.46 -14.32
CA SER A 296 -24.04 -5.46 -12.91
C SER A 296 -24.34 -4.11 -12.27
N PHE A 297 -24.66 -4.15 -10.98
CA PHE A 297 -24.97 -2.95 -10.21
C PHE A 297 -23.89 -1.87 -10.38
N ASP A 298 -22.62 -2.25 -10.27
CA ASP A 298 -21.49 -1.34 -10.38
C ASP A 298 -21.44 -0.64 -11.74
N ASN A 299 -21.64 -1.39 -12.83
CA ASN A 299 -21.64 -0.80 -14.17
C ASN A 299 -22.87 0.09 -14.41
N GLN A 300 -24.03 -0.26 -13.85
CA GLN A 300 -25.22 0.60 -13.91
C GLN A 300 -25.04 1.89 -13.10
N VAL A 301 -24.40 1.82 -11.93
CA VAL A 301 -24.02 3.00 -11.14
C VAL A 301 -23.07 3.89 -11.92
N MET A 302 -22.04 3.32 -12.54
CA MET A 302 -21.10 4.09 -13.37
C MET A 302 -21.79 4.73 -14.58
N ALA A 303 -22.72 4.04 -15.23
CA ALA A 303 -23.51 4.60 -16.33
C ALA A 303 -24.47 5.71 -15.87
N TYR A 304 -25.08 5.55 -14.69
CA TYR A 304 -25.95 6.54 -14.05
C TYR A 304 -25.18 7.83 -13.74
N VAL A 305 -24.00 7.71 -13.12
CA VAL A 305 -23.14 8.85 -12.81
C VAL A 305 -22.47 9.42 -14.07
N GLY A 306 -22.21 8.60 -15.09
CA GLY A 306 -21.57 9.03 -16.34
C GLY A 306 -22.35 10.09 -17.13
N ARG A 307 -23.67 10.19 -16.92
CA ARG A 307 -24.54 11.23 -17.53
C ARG A 307 -24.59 12.54 -16.76
N SER A 308 -23.90 12.64 -15.64
CA SER A 308 -23.89 13.84 -14.81
C SER A 308 -23.08 14.99 -15.45
N SER A 309 -23.45 16.21 -15.09
CA SER A 309 -22.58 17.37 -15.32
C SER A 309 -21.52 17.45 -14.22
N ARG A 310 -20.28 17.77 -14.59
CA ARG A 310 -19.23 18.07 -13.62
C ARG A 310 -19.43 19.51 -13.11
N ARG A 311 -19.53 19.67 -11.79
CA ARG A 311 -19.51 20.96 -11.11
C ARG A 311 -18.24 21.05 -10.29
N ASN A 312 -17.52 22.14 -10.43
CA ASN A 312 -16.37 22.42 -9.58
C ASN A 312 -16.79 23.44 -8.52
N THR A 313 -16.34 23.23 -7.29
CA THR A 313 -16.42 24.20 -6.21
C THR A 313 -15.01 24.56 -5.81
N SER A 314 -14.82 25.82 -5.43
CA SER A 314 -13.59 26.28 -4.83
C SER A 314 -13.96 27.09 -3.61
N GLU A 315 -13.50 26.64 -2.45
CA GLU A 315 -13.62 27.36 -1.20
C GLU A 315 -12.25 27.80 -0.74
N LEU A 316 -12.18 29.04 -0.26
CA LEU A 316 -10.96 29.64 0.24
C LEU A 316 -11.24 30.12 1.67
N GLU A 317 -10.48 29.62 2.62
CA GLU A 317 -10.57 29.99 4.02
C GLU A 317 -9.21 30.45 4.51
N ALA A 318 -9.18 31.47 5.36
CA ALA A 318 -7.96 31.90 6.04
C ALA A 318 -8.12 31.64 7.53
N LYS A 319 -7.17 30.91 8.13
CA LYS A 319 -7.18 30.61 9.55
C LYS A 319 -5.77 30.54 10.13
N ASP A 320 -5.54 31.29 11.20
CA ASP A 320 -4.27 31.31 11.93
C ASP A 320 -3.02 31.53 11.05
N ALA A 321 -3.11 32.34 9.99
CA ALA A 321 -2.10 32.57 8.95
C ALA A 321 -1.89 31.42 7.93
N THR A 322 -2.72 30.38 7.97
CA THR A 322 -2.84 29.40 6.88
C THR A 322 -3.97 29.79 5.94
N LEU A 323 -3.68 29.80 4.64
CA LEU A 323 -4.70 29.87 3.60
C LEU A 323 -5.07 28.44 3.16
N ILE A 324 -6.32 28.06 3.35
CA ILE A 324 -6.87 26.75 2.99
C ILE A 324 -7.65 26.93 1.69
N SER A 325 -7.22 26.26 0.63
CA SER A 325 -7.91 26.16 -0.64
C SER A 325 -8.46 24.76 -0.79
N THR A 326 -9.78 24.63 -0.80
CA THR A 326 -10.46 23.37 -1.10
C THR A 326 -11.09 23.44 -2.48
N ARG A 327 -10.68 22.53 -3.36
CA ARG A 327 -11.27 22.37 -4.68
C ARG A 327 -12.03 21.06 -4.70
N GLY A 328 -13.35 21.16 -4.70
CA GLY A 328 -14.21 20.01 -4.92
C GLY A 328 -14.56 19.93 -6.40
N SER A 329 -14.71 18.72 -6.89
CA SER A 329 -15.52 18.46 -8.08
C SER A 329 -16.56 17.41 -7.73
N TYR A 330 -17.78 17.70 -8.15
CA TYR A 330 -18.95 16.87 -7.95
C TYR A 330 -19.53 16.53 -9.31
N ARG A 331 -20.12 15.35 -9.38
CA ARG A 331 -20.93 14.88 -10.48
C ARG A 331 -22.38 15.11 -10.07
N LEU A 332 -23.06 15.99 -10.78
CA LEU A 332 -24.45 16.35 -10.51
C LEU A 332 -25.37 15.48 -11.38
N VAL A 333 -26.08 14.55 -10.77
CA VAL A 333 -27.12 13.78 -11.46
C VAL A 333 -28.46 14.43 -11.17
N ARG A 334 -29.15 14.84 -12.24
CA ARG A 334 -30.53 15.32 -12.14
C ARG A 334 -31.47 14.14 -12.08
N TYR A 335 -32.45 14.24 -11.18
CA TYR A 335 -33.55 13.30 -11.13
C TYR A 335 -34.28 13.30 -12.48
N GLN A 336 -34.27 12.15 -13.13
CA GLN A 336 -35.09 11.86 -14.30
C GLN A 336 -35.47 10.38 -14.24
N PRO A 337 -36.76 10.04 -14.40
CA PRO A 337 -37.21 8.64 -14.48
C PRO A 337 -36.37 7.78 -15.44
N ASP A 338 -35.99 8.34 -16.59
CA ASP A 338 -35.17 7.67 -17.60
C ASP A 338 -33.72 7.37 -17.17
N ASN A 339 -33.18 8.11 -16.20
CA ASN A 339 -31.85 7.82 -15.66
C ASN A 339 -31.92 6.63 -14.69
N LEU A 340 -32.97 6.57 -13.86
CA LEU A 340 -33.21 5.43 -12.96
C LEU A 340 -33.65 4.18 -13.71
N ALA A 341 -34.34 4.34 -14.84
CA ALA A 341 -34.84 3.26 -15.70
C ALA A 341 -33.80 2.23 -16.20
N ARG A 342 -32.52 2.51 -15.94
CA ARG A 342 -31.38 1.62 -16.16
C ARG A 342 -31.31 0.48 -15.16
N PHE A 343 -31.75 0.72 -13.92
CA PHE A 343 -31.77 -0.26 -12.85
C PHE A 343 -33.03 -1.13 -12.90
N SER A 344 -34.16 -0.57 -13.35
CA SER A 344 -35.41 -1.30 -13.59
C SER A 344 -36.30 -0.55 -14.56
N SER A 345 -37.04 -1.26 -15.42
CA SER A 345 -38.00 -0.62 -16.33
C SER A 345 -39.17 0.04 -15.60
N LEU A 346 -39.47 -0.37 -14.36
CA LEU A 346 -40.53 0.23 -13.53
C LEU A 346 -40.27 1.71 -13.27
N TYR A 347 -39.01 2.12 -13.14
CA TYR A 347 -38.67 3.49 -12.81
C TYR A 347 -39.02 4.50 -13.90
N ARG A 348 -39.32 4.06 -15.13
CA ARG A 348 -39.83 4.93 -16.21
C ARG A 348 -41.21 5.52 -15.90
N TYR A 349 -41.95 4.90 -14.99
CA TYR A 349 -43.31 5.31 -14.63
C TYR A 349 -43.36 6.28 -13.44
N LEU A 350 -42.21 6.55 -12.82
CA LEU A 350 -42.08 7.58 -11.79
C LEU A 350 -42.45 8.98 -12.34
N PRO A 351 -42.99 9.89 -11.53
CA PRO A 351 -43.29 11.26 -11.96
C PRO A 351 -42.03 12.02 -12.38
N SER A 352 -42.14 12.89 -13.38
CA SER A 352 -41.01 13.76 -13.79
C SER A 352 -40.71 14.89 -12.80
N GLY A 353 -41.64 15.21 -11.90
CA GLY A 353 -41.55 16.31 -10.93
C GLY A 353 -40.70 16.04 -9.69
N GLY A 354 -40.09 14.86 -9.58
CA GLY A 354 -39.40 14.40 -8.36
C GLY A 354 -40.27 13.46 -7.53
N ILE A 355 -39.63 12.74 -6.62
CA ILE A 355 -40.28 11.90 -5.62
C ILE A 355 -39.63 12.13 -4.26
N ASP A 356 -40.39 11.93 -3.18
CA ASP A 356 -39.87 12.08 -1.83
C ASP A 356 -38.73 11.09 -1.57
N GLY A 357 -37.65 11.59 -0.96
CA GLY A 357 -36.43 10.82 -0.70
C GLY A 357 -35.38 10.87 -1.81
N ILE A 358 -35.70 11.40 -3.00
CA ILE A 358 -34.72 11.67 -4.06
C ILE A 358 -34.62 13.18 -4.32
N PRO A 359 -33.45 13.81 -4.13
CA PRO A 359 -33.29 15.22 -4.43
C PRO A 359 -33.38 15.47 -5.95
N ALA A 360 -33.86 16.65 -6.34
CA ALA A 360 -33.94 17.04 -7.76
C ALA A 360 -32.56 17.02 -8.45
N GLU A 361 -31.52 17.33 -7.69
CA GLU A 361 -30.12 17.21 -8.08
C GLU A 361 -29.35 16.50 -6.96
N ARG A 362 -28.73 15.36 -7.28
CA ARG A 362 -27.85 14.62 -6.36
C ARG A 362 -26.40 14.89 -6.73
N GLU A 363 -25.63 15.30 -5.72
CA GLU A 363 -24.19 15.51 -5.84
C GLU A 363 -23.44 14.23 -5.45
N PHE A 364 -22.61 13.75 -6.38
CA PHE A 364 -21.68 12.66 -6.14
C PHE A 364 -20.27 13.24 -6.08
N PRO A 365 -19.55 13.15 -4.95
CA PRO A 365 -18.18 13.64 -4.87
C PRO A 365 -17.31 12.88 -5.88
N ALA A 366 -16.58 13.62 -6.72
CA ALA A 366 -15.79 13.05 -7.81
C ALA A 366 -14.30 13.27 -7.62
N ALA A 367 -13.87 14.43 -7.14
CA ALA A 367 -12.50 14.64 -6.69
C ALA A 367 -12.45 15.77 -5.67
N GLY A 368 -11.64 15.64 -4.63
CA GLY A 368 -11.33 16.70 -3.69
C GLY A 368 -9.84 16.96 -3.67
N GLU A 369 -9.45 18.22 -3.82
CA GLU A 369 -8.11 18.71 -3.55
C GLU A 369 -8.16 19.62 -2.32
N ILE A 370 -7.33 19.33 -1.32
CA ILE A 370 -7.10 20.21 -0.17
C ILE A 370 -5.66 20.71 -0.25
N VAL A 371 -5.52 22.02 -0.41
CA VAL A 371 -4.22 22.70 -0.48
C VAL A 371 -4.14 23.72 0.66
N LEU A 372 -3.09 23.65 1.46
CA LEU A 372 -2.78 24.65 2.48
C LEU A 372 -1.60 25.48 2.01
N HIS A 373 -1.66 26.80 2.15
CA HIS A 373 -0.51 27.68 1.96
C HIS A 373 -0.18 28.35 3.28
N ARG A 374 1.09 28.32 3.67
CA ARG A 374 1.56 28.97 4.89
C ARG A 374 2.97 29.49 4.70
N ASP A 375 3.21 30.71 5.14
CA ASP A 375 4.56 31.28 5.18
C ASP A 375 5.34 30.67 6.34
N MET A 376 6.53 30.17 6.05
CA MET A 376 7.40 29.50 7.01
C MET A 376 8.81 30.07 6.95
N ARG A 377 9.40 30.30 8.11
CA ARG A 377 10.78 30.70 8.28
C ARG A 377 11.70 29.49 8.24
N VAL A 378 12.72 29.53 7.39
CA VAL A 378 13.75 28.49 7.33
C VAL A 378 14.60 28.55 8.60
N SER A 379 14.50 27.53 9.45
CA SER A 379 15.24 27.45 10.72
C SER A 379 16.56 26.70 10.59
N GLY A 380 16.67 25.81 9.60
CA GLY A 380 17.90 25.05 9.37
C GLY A 380 17.89 24.22 8.09
N ILE A 381 19.05 23.63 7.82
CA ILE A 381 19.30 22.72 6.71
C ILE A 381 19.86 21.43 7.26
N ILE A 382 19.27 20.29 6.85
CA ILE A 382 19.71 18.95 7.25
C ILE A 382 20.35 18.22 6.06
N ALA A 383 21.19 17.23 6.37
CA ALA A 383 21.78 16.37 5.39
C ALA A 383 20.71 15.55 4.63
N ASN A 384 21.02 15.19 3.39
CA ASN A 384 20.16 14.31 2.60
C ASN A 384 20.17 12.91 3.22
N TYR A 385 19.04 12.51 3.80
CA TYR A 385 18.93 11.24 4.52
C TYR A 385 17.99 10.24 3.80
N HIS A 386 17.00 10.74 3.05
CA HIS A 386 16.08 9.91 2.27
C HIS A 386 16.78 9.08 1.18
N GLN A 387 17.99 9.49 0.75
CA GLN A 387 18.82 8.75 -0.20
C GLN A 387 19.51 7.53 0.42
N VAL A 388 19.59 7.51 1.75
CA VAL A 388 20.29 6.46 2.50
C VAL A 388 19.33 5.51 3.21
N TRP A 389 18.02 5.65 2.98
CA TRP A 389 17.00 4.77 3.54
C TRP A 389 16.41 3.89 2.45
N ASP A 390 16.30 2.59 2.73
CA ASP A 390 15.65 1.63 1.82
C ASP A 390 14.13 1.83 1.87
N GLY A 391 13.60 2.53 0.87
CA GLY A 391 12.17 2.71 0.70
C GLY A 391 11.86 3.63 -0.48
N PRO A 392 10.58 3.74 -0.86
CA PRO A 392 10.18 4.61 -1.95
C PRO A 392 10.48 6.08 -1.59
N PHE A 393 11.36 6.73 -2.35
CA PHE A 393 11.77 8.13 -2.16
C PHE A 393 10.58 9.10 -2.06
N THR A 394 9.44 8.74 -2.63
CA THR A 394 8.22 9.55 -2.64
C THR A 394 7.47 9.56 -1.30
N GLN A 395 7.85 8.71 -0.34
CA GLN A 395 7.15 8.59 0.94
C GLN A 395 7.91 9.25 2.10
N TYR A 396 9.23 9.42 2.02
CA TYR A 396 10.00 10.03 3.11
C TYR A 396 9.96 11.56 3.06
N ALA A 397 9.83 12.18 4.22
CA ALA A 397 9.79 13.63 4.37
C ALA A 397 11.12 14.28 3.97
N THR A 398 11.10 15.33 3.18
CA THR A 398 12.29 16.10 2.80
C THR A 398 12.30 17.49 3.43
N ALA A 399 11.21 17.85 4.11
CA ALA A 399 11.17 18.98 5.02
C ALA A 399 10.36 18.65 6.28
N PHE A 400 10.68 19.32 7.38
CA PHE A 400 10.06 19.10 8.67
C PHE A 400 9.70 20.38 9.39
N VAL A 401 8.58 20.32 10.10
CA VAL A 401 8.14 21.36 11.03
C VAL A 401 8.02 20.77 12.43
N SER A 402 7.80 21.64 13.42
CA SER A 402 7.58 21.20 14.80
C SER A 402 6.25 20.42 14.96
N PRO A 403 6.14 19.51 15.93
CA PRO A 403 4.87 18.84 16.27
C PRO A 403 3.72 19.82 16.49
N GLU A 404 4.00 20.95 17.15
CA GLU A 404 3.03 21.99 17.45
C GLU A 404 2.51 22.66 16.17
N THR A 405 3.38 22.88 15.18
CA THR A 405 2.98 23.40 13.86
C THR A 405 2.08 22.40 13.13
N GLY A 406 2.41 21.10 13.21
CA GLY A 406 1.57 20.03 12.67
C GLY A 406 0.18 19.97 13.33
N GLU A 407 0.11 20.08 14.66
CA GLU A 407 -1.16 20.15 15.40
C GLU A 407 -1.97 21.38 14.98
N GLN A 408 -1.33 22.55 14.87
CA GLN A 408 -2.01 23.78 14.47
C GLN A 408 -2.61 23.68 13.06
N LEU A 409 -1.86 23.13 12.10
CA LEU A 409 -2.34 22.99 10.71
C LEU A 409 -3.55 22.04 10.60
N PHE A 410 -3.55 20.94 11.34
CA PHE A 410 -4.56 19.88 11.17
C PHE A 410 -5.65 19.91 12.22
N GLU A 411 -5.28 19.82 13.50
CA GLU A 411 -6.22 19.73 14.63
C GLU A 411 -6.89 21.06 14.95
N ARG A 412 -6.29 22.19 14.53
CA ARG A 412 -6.88 23.53 14.70
C ARG A 412 -7.23 24.21 13.38
N GLY A 413 -6.59 23.83 12.29
CA GLY A 413 -6.90 24.27 10.93
C GLY A 413 -8.03 23.45 10.31
N LEU A 414 -7.68 22.30 9.73
CA LEU A 414 -8.60 21.47 8.93
C LEU A 414 -9.80 20.89 9.71
N SER A 415 -9.61 20.47 10.96
CA SER A 415 -10.68 19.95 11.83
C SER A 415 -11.82 20.95 12.07
N LEU A 416 -11.53 22.25 11.90
CA LEU A 416 -12.43 23.38 12.11
C LEU A 416 -12.78 24.09 10.79
N SER A 417 -12.44 23.49 9.66
CA SER A 417 -12.84 23.93 8.31
C SER A 417 -14.37 23.95 8.18
N LYS A 418 -14.94 24.90 7.42
CA LYS A 418 -16.39 24.89 7.17
C LYS A 418 -16.78 23.70 6.30
N VAL A 419 -15.93 23.34 5.35
CA VAL A 419 -16.09 22.11 4.53
C VAL A 419 -15.97 20.87 5.42
N GLU A 420 -17.01 20.03 5.43
CA GLU A 420 -17.07 18.81 6.24
C GLU A 420 -16.03 17.76 5.86
N SER A 421 -15.80 17.54 4.56
CA SER A 421 -14.80 16.57 4.09
C SER A 421 -13.38 16.88 4.56
N ASN A 422 -13.03 18.15 4.74
CA ASN A 422 -11.75 18.56 5.29
C ASN A 422 -11.58 18.14 6.75
N ARG A 423 -12.66 18.16 7.54
CA ARG A 423 -12.64 17.84 8.97
C ARG A 423 -12.40 16.36 9.24
N LEU A 424 -12.72 15.51 8.27
CA LEU A 424 -12.56 14.06 8.35
C LEU A 424 -11.18 13.58 7.90
N TYR A 425 -10.37 14.45 7.27
CA TYR A 425 -9.04 14.08 6.82
C TYR A 425 -8.11 13.80 8.00
N GLN A 426 -7.49 12.62 8.01
CA GLN A 426 -6.42 12.28 8.94
C GLN A 426 -5.11 12.11 8.18
N PRO A 427 -4.06 12.90 8.50
CA PRO A 427 -2.77 12.74 7.87
C PRO A 427 -2.15 11.37 8.21
N PRO A 428 -1.50 10.70 7.25
CA PRO A 428 -0.83 9.44 7.54
C PRO A 428 0.33 9.66 8.52
N VAL A 429 0.55 8.67 9.38
CA VAL A 429 1.59 8.69 10.40
C VAL A 429 2.58 7.57 10.12
N HIS A 430 3.87 7.90 10.05
CA HIS A 430 4.91 6.91 9.91
C HIS A 430 5.41 6.52 11.30
N TYR A 431 5.39 5.22 11.58
CA TYR A 431 5.90 4.64 12.81
C TYR A 431 7.26 4.02 12.53
N PHE A 432 8.31 4.65 13.04
CA PHE A 432 9.69 4.15 12.98
C PHE A 432 9.93 3.27 14.19
N ILE A 433 10.26 2.01 13.97
CA ILE A 433 10.32 0.99 15.01
C ILE A 433 11.78 0.61 15.23
N ARG A 434 12.20 0.52 16.48
CA ARG A 434 13.50 -0.01 16.86
C ARG A 434 13.33 -1.45 17.36
N SER A 435 13.47 -2.42 16.46
CA SER A 435 13.47 -3.85 16.80
C SER A 435 14.89 -4.42 16.74
N THR A 436 15.20 -5.36 17.64
CA THR A 436 16.41 -6.20 17.55
C THR A 436 16.26 -7.31 16.51
N GLU A 437 15.03 -7.64 16.11
CA GLU A 437 14.70 -8.70 15.16
C GLU A 437 13.75 -8.16 14.07
N PRO A 438 14.28 -7.49 13.04
CA PRO A 438 13.48 -6.84 11.98
C PRO A 438 12.60 -7.83 11.22
N VAL A 439 13.15 -9.00 10.90
CA VAL A 439 12.48 -10.07 10.12
C VAL A 439 11.33 -10.70 10.91
N ALA A 440 11.53 -10.95 12.22
CA ALA A 440 10.47 -11.46 13.08
C ALA A 440 9.32 -10.46 13.20
N PHE A 441 9.63 -9.16 13.19
CA PHE A 441 8.62 -8.10 13.18
C PHE A 441 7.80 -8.13 11.88
N GLU A 442 8.44 -8.21 10.71
CA GLU A 442 7.73 -8.32 9.41
C GLU A 442 6.82 -9.54 9.36
N GLN A 443 7.31 -10.70 9.82
CA GLN A 443 6.53 -11.94 9.88
C GLN A 443 5.33 -11.86 10.84
N ALA A 444 5.42 -11.03 11.89
CA ALA A 444 4.30 -10.81 12.81
C ALA A 444 3.19 -9.93 12.21
N TYR A 445 3.47 -9.21 11.12
CA TYR A 445 2.54 -8.28 10.47
C TYR A 445 2.47 -8.48 8.94
N PRO A 446 2.16 -9.69 8.44
CA PRO A 446 2.19 -9.97 7.00
C PRO A 446 1.12 -9.22 6.20
N GLN A 447 0.12 -8.65 6.85
CA GLN A 447 -0.94 -7.85 6.22
C GLN A 447 -0.63 -6.34 6.18
N ALA A 448 0.50 -5.90 6.73
CA ALA A 448 0.92 -4.50 6.68
C ALA A 448 1.46 -4.15 5.29
N LEU A 449 0.56 -3.74 4.38
CA LEU A 449 0.88 -3.41 2.98
C LEU A 449 1.90 -2.26 2.80
N ASN A 450 2.22 -1.50 3.86
CA ASN A 450 3.18 -0.39 3.85
C ASN A 450 4.25 -0.51 4.94
N LEU A 451 4.81 -1.71 5.12
CA LEU A 451 5.94 -1.96 6.02
C LEU A 451 7.25 -2.04 5.23
N PHE A 452 8.23 -1.21 5.59
CA PHE A 452 9.55 -1.19 4.97
C PHE A 452 10.63 -1.46 6.03
N SER A 453 11.68 -2.20 5.67
CA SER A 453 12.84 -2.43 6.54
C SER A 453 14.05 -1.59 6.13
N ASN A 454 14.81 -1.16 7.13
CA ASN A 454 16.10 -0.53 6.94
C ASN A 454 17.17 -1.60 6.67
N GLN A 455 17.29 -2.07 5.43
CA GLN A 455 18.26 -3.12 5.11
C GLN A 455 19.70 -2.59 5.14
N LEU A 456 19.92 -1.31 4.83
CA LEU A 456 21.25 -0.69 5.00
C LEU A 456 21.69 -0.63 6.49
N GLY A 457 20.78 -0.38 7.42
CA GLY A 457 21.08 -0.33 8.86
C GLY A 457 21.10 -1.71 9.55
N PHE A 458 20.19 -2.62 9.17
CA PHE A 458 19.94 -3.88 9.86
C PHE A 458 20.04 -5.14 8.98
N GLY A 459 20.30 -5.00 7.68
CA GLY A 459 20.40 -6.12 6.74
C GLY A 459 21.58 -7.04 7.04
N GLN A 460 21.36 -8.33 6.83
CA GLN A 460 22.39 -9.35 6.72
C GLN A 460 22.72 -9.49 5.24
N ASP A 461 23.96 -9.21 4.84
CA ASP A 461 24.40 -9.39 3.45
C ASP A 461 24.11 -10.83 3.00
N SER A 462 23.34 -10.99 1.93
CA SER A 462 22.82 -12.26 1.41
C SER A 462 23.87 -13.13 0.70
N SER A 463 25.15 -12.77 0.76
CA SER A 463 26.26 -13.61 0.32
C SER A 463 26.87 -14.28 1.54
N ILE A 464 26.93 -15.63 1.57
CA ILE A 464 27.55 -16.49 2.60
C ILE A 464 27.76 -15.74 3.92
N SER A 465 26.83 -15.86 4.88
CA SER A 465 26.82 -15.04 6.10
C SER A 465 28.24 -14.73 6.57
N GLU A 466 28.59 -13.47 6.80
CA GLU A 466 29.97 -13.09 7.15
C GLU A 466 30.52 -13.95 8.30
N ASP A 467 29.63 -14.44 9.18
CA ASP A 467 29.90 -15.44 10.21
C ASP A 467 30.40 -16.79 9.66
N SER A 468 29.79 -17.28 8.58
CA SER A 468 30.23 -18.47 7.83
C SER A 468 31.59 -18.26 7.16
N LEU A 469 31.82 -17.13 6.48
CA LEU A 469 33.14 -16.82 5.88
C LEU A 469 34.23 -16.71 6.93
N SER A 470 33.90 -16.09 8.05
CA SER A 470 34.75 -15.98 9.23
C SER A 470 35.09 -17.34 9.84
N LEU A 471 34.09 -18.20 10.00
CA LEU A 471 34.25 -19.58 10.47
C LEU A 471 35.11 -20.41 9.52
N ILE A 472 34.93 -20.24 8.20
CA ILE A 472 35.74 -20.91 7.18
C ILE A 472 37.19 -20.44 7.27
N LEU A 473 37.43 -19.13 7.29
CA LEU A 473 38.78 -18.56 7.41
C LEU A 473 39.47 -19.04 8.69
N LEU A 474 38.74 -19.06 9.80
CA LEU A 474 39.22 -19.58 11.08
C LEU A 474 39.55 -21.08 11.02
N GLY A 475 38.67 -21.86 10.38
CA GLY A 475 38.89 -23.28 10.13
C GLY A 475 40.16 -23.52 9.32
N VAL A 476 40.38 -22.73 8.27
CA VAL A 476 41.60 -22.79 7.45
C VAL A 476 42.84 -22.43 8.25
N ILE A 477 42.83 -21.34 9.02
CA ILE A 477 43.97 -20.93 9.85
C ILE A 477 44.30 -22.00 10.90
N THR A 478 43.29 -22.55 11.54
CA THR A 478 43.45 -23.63 12.53
C THR A 478 44.05 -24.88 11.90
N LEU A 479 43.57 -25.24 10.71
CA LEU A 479 44.04 -26.40 9.96
C LEU A 479 45.49 -26.22 9.49
N VAL A 480 45.83 -25.06 8.91
CA VAL A 480 47.22 -24.72 8.52
C VAL A 480 48.15 -24.78 9.72
N THR A 481 47.71 -24.30 10.89
CA THR A 481 48.52 -24.33 12.10
C THR A 481 48.70 -25.76 12.63
N ALA A 482 47.65 -26.58 12.61
CA ALA A 482 47.72 -27.99 12.97
C ALA A 482 48.66 -28.78 12.05
N PHE A 483 48.57 -28.55 10.73
CA PHE A 483 49.47 -29.16 9.75
C PHE A 483 50.93 -28.72 9.94
N SER A 484 51.16 -27.44 10.24
CA SER A 484 52.49 -26.91 10.52
C SER A 484 53.10 -27.57 11.76
N LEU A 485 52.33 -27.70 12.83
CA LEU A 485 52.73 -28.42 14.05
C LEU A 485 53.04 -29.90 13.77
N PHE A 486 52.20 -30.56 12.97
CA PHE A 486 52.39 -31.95 12.58
C PHE A 486 53.65 -32.15 11.72
N GLN A 487 53.89 -31.26 10.74
CA GLN A 487 55.10 -31.29 9.91
C GLN A 487 56.36 -31.10 10.76
N ILE A 488 56.36 -30.14 11.69
CA ILE A 488 57.48 -29.94 12.62
C ILE A 488 57.74 -31.21 13.43
N SER A 489 56.67 -31.86 13.94
CA SER A 489 56.77 -33.12 14.66
C SER A 489 57.35 -34.25 13.80
N LEU A 490 56.89 -34.42 12.56
CA LEU A 490 57.40 -35.41 11.62
C LEU A 490 58.88 -35.18 11.25
N ILE A 491 59.29 -33.93 11.05
CA ILE A 491 60.69 -33.59 10.76
C ILE A 491 61.58 -34.01 11.94
N GLN A 492 61.15 -33.74 13.18
CA GLN A 492 61.86 -34.17 14.38
C GLN A 492 61.92 -35.69 14.48
N PHE A 493 60.82 -36.39 14.16
CA PHE A 493 60.76 -37.85 14.15
C PHE A 493 61.71 -38.48 13.12
N ARG A 494 61.74 -37.95 11.89
CA ARG A 494 62.67 -38.42 10.84
C ARG A 494 64.14 -38.18 11.21
N LYS A 495 64.47 -37.04 11.82
CA LYS A 495 65.83 -36.78 12.33
C LYS A 495 66.21 -37.81 13.41
N ARG A 496 65.28 -38.22 14.26
CA ARG A 496 65.50 -39.27 15.28
C ARG A 496 65.69 -40.64 14.64
N LEU A 497 64.85 -41.03 13.67
CA LEU A 497 65.01 -42.27 12.92
C LEU A 497 66.36 -42.37 12.24
N ARG A 498 66.83 -41.29 11.60
CA ARG A 498 68.17 -41.26 10.98
C ARG A 498 69.29 -41.44 12.00
N LYS A 499 69.20 -40.78 13.17
CA LYS A 499 70.18 -40.98 14.26
C LYS A 499 70.18 -42.42 14.79
N LEU A 500 69.00 -43.02 14.96
CA LEU A 500 68.87 -44.41 15.41
C LEU A 500 69.41 -45.39 14.36
N ALA A 501 69.11 -45.17 13.08
CA ALA A 501 69.64 -45.97 11.97
C ALA A 501 71.16 -45.86 11.88
N LEU A 502 71.73 -44.66 12.06
CA LEU A 502 73.17 -44.44 12.09
C LEU A 502 73.83 -45.17 13.27
N MET A 503 73.24 -45.09 14.47
CA MET A 503 73.76 -45.81 15.64
C MET A 503 73.67 -47.33 15.46
N ARG A 504 72.61 -47.83 14.82
CA ARG A 504 72.49 -49.25 14.47
C ARG A 504 73.55 -49.68 13.43
N ALA A 505 73.87 -48.83 12.47
CA ALA A 505 74.92 -49.07 11.48
C ALA A 505 76.33 -49.09 12.11
N ILE A 506 76.55 -48.36 13.21
CA ILE A 506 77.79 -48.35 13.99
C ILE A 506 77.87 -49.56 14.96
N GLY A 507 76.84 -50.42 15.01
CA GLY A 507 76.86 -51.67 15.78
C GLY A 507 76.17 -51.61 17.14
N ALA A 508 75.39 -50.56 17.44
CA ALA A 508 74.63 -50.47 18.69
C ALA A 508 73.56 -51.60 18.77
N THR A 509 73.57 -52.37 19.86
CA THR A 509 72.61 -53.46 20.06
C THR A 509 71.22 -52.93 20.42
N PHE A 510 70.17 -53.73 20.20
CA PHE A 510 68.78 -53.32 20.45
C PHE A 510 68.54 -52.95 21.93
N GLN A 511 69.25 -53.59 22.86
CA GLN A 511 69.23 -53.24 24.28
C GLN A 511 69.87 -51.87 24.57
N GLN A 512 71.00 -51.55 23.94
CA GLN A 512 71.66 -50.24 24.09
C GLN A 512 70.82 -49.09 23.51
N LEU A 513 70.20 -49.31 22.35
CA LEU A 513 69.29 -48.33 21.74
C LEU A 513 68.04 -48.09 22.60
N ARG A 514 67.49 -49.15 23.21
CA ARG A 514 66.34 -49.05 24.11
C ARG A 514 66.68 -48.23 25.36
N HIS A 515 67.88 -48.40 25.90
CA HIS A 515 68.33 -47.68 27.10
C HIS A 515 68.56 -46.17 26.85
N MET A 516 68.93 -45.78 25.63
CA MET A 516 69.04 -44.36 25.22
C MET A 516 67.70 -43.70 24.88
N LEU A 517 66.66 -44.48 24.61
CA LEU A 517 65.33 -43.98 24.21
C LEU A 517 64.34 -43.84 25.39
N THR A 518 64.54 -44.61 26.46
CA THR A 518 63.92 -44.42 27.78
C THR A 518 64.57 -43.26 28.52
#